data_AF-A0A957HCY0-F1
#
_entry.id   AF-A0A957HCY0-F1
#
_cell.length_a   1.000
_cell.length_b   1.000
_cell.length_c   1.000
_cell.angle_alpha   90.00
_cell.angle_beta   90.00
_cell.angle_gamma   90.00
#
_symmetry.space_group_name_H-M   'P 1'
#
loop_
_entity.id
_entity.type
_entity.pdbx_description
1 polymer ?
#
loop_
_entity_poly.entity_id
_entity_poly.type
_entity_poly.pdbx_seq_one_letter_code
_entity_poly.pdbx_strand_id
1 'polypeptide(L)'
;MRISVLQENLAKGVSTVIKAVESRPTLPVLSNILLEADEARLKLAATNLQMSITMWIGAKVDVAGSITLPAKTLADLVNNLSPERVDMSLDTSTHTMAVRCGATKSNIKGIDADEFPPIAHGEQADVVIEGSVLRDMILQTAFAAAKEDNRPILTGVYTELDGERITM
;
A
#
# COMPACT_ATOMS: atom_id res chain seq x y z
N MET A 1 -6.05 -8.27 16.24
CA MET A 1 -6.33 -8.67 14.84
C MET A 1 -6.12 -10.17 14.62
N ARG A 2 -7.06 -10.84 13.97
CA ARG A 2 -6.96 -12.23 13.48
C ARG A 2 -7.74 -12.37 12.18
N ILE A 3 -7.04 -12.74 11.12
CA ILE A 3 -7.59 -12.76 9.76
C ILE A 3 -7.09 -13.95 8.94
N SER A 4 -7.82 -14.27 7.88
CA SER A 4 -7.42 -15.25 6.86
C SER A 4 -7.60 -14.66 5.47
N VAL A 5 -6.61 -14.84 4.59
CA VAL A 5 -6.60 -14.29 3.24
C VAL A 5 -5.98 -15.29 2.27
N LEU A 6 -6.32 -15.20 0.98
CA LEU A 6 -5.62 -15.98 -0.04
C LEU A 6 -4.24 -15.39 -0.31
N GLN A 7 -3.22 -16.24 -0.43
CA GLN A 7 -1.84 -15.80 -0.68
C GLN A 7 -1.75 -14.90 -1.92
N GLU A 8 -2.46 -15.22 -3.00
CA GLU A 8 -2.48 -14.42 -4.23
C GLU A 8 -2.97 -12.98 -4.02
N ASN A 9 -4.02 -12.82 -3.20
CA ASN A 9 -4.61 -11.52 -2.89
C ASN A 9 -3.67 -10.71 -2.00
N LEU A 10 -3.06 -11.36 -1.02
CA LEU A 10 -2.07 -10.73 -0.15
C LEU A 10 -0.83 -10.29 -0.95
N ALA A 11 -0.31 -11.15 -1.84
CA ALA A 11 0.82 -10.84 -2.70
C ALA A 11 0.53 -9.65 -3.63
N LYS A 12 -0.66 -9.63 -4.25
CA LYS A 12 -1.12 -8.51 -5.06
C LYS A 12 -1.25 -7.21 -4.25
N GLY A 13 -1.82 -7.29 -3.05
CA GLY A 13 -1.95 -6.15 -2.13
C GLY A 13 -0.59 -5.57 -1.76
N VAL A 14 0.31 -6.42 -1.25
CA VAL A 14 1.65 -6.04 -0.80
C VAL A 14 2.48 -5.46 -1.95
N SER A 15 2.53 -6.12 -3.11
CA SER A 15 3.27 -5.64 -4.29
C SER A 15 2.74 -4.33 -4.88
N THR A 16 1.47 -4.01 -4.64
CA THR A 16 0.86 -2.74 -5.07
C THR A 16 1.27 -1.61 -4.14
N VAL A 17 1.04 -1.77 -2.82
CA VAL A 17 1.25 -0.69 -1.85
C VAL A 17 2.73 -0.44 -1.57
N ILE A 18 3.60 -1.46 -1.67
CA ILE A 18 5.05 -1.31 -1.42
C ILE A 18 5.72 -0.28 -2.34
N LYS A 19 5.09 0.06 -3.47
CA LYS A 19 5.56 1.12 -4.40
C LYS A 19 5.57 2.52 -3.78
N ALA A 20 4.83 2.73 -2.69
CA ALA A 20 4.85 3.98 -1.92
C ALA A 20 5.91 3.98 -0.80
N VAL A 21 6.64 2.88 -0.61
CA VAL A 21 7.69 2.76 0.41
C VAL A 21 9.02 3.23 -0.17
N GLU A 22 9.67 4.17 0.51
CA GLU A 22 11.00 4.63 0.14
C GLU A 22 12.11 3.71 0.63
N SER A 23 13.23 3.72 -0.10
CA SER A 23 14.41 2.93 0.29
C SER A 23 15.11 3.45 1.56
N ARG A 24 14.99 4.75 1.84
CA ARG A 24 15.60 5.46 2.97
C ARG A 24 14.63 6.48 3.54
N PRO A 25 13.60 6.04 4.28
CA PRO A 25 12.61 6.96 4.84
C PRO A 25 13.18 7.78 5.98
N THR A 26 12.58 8.94 6.22
CA THR A 26 12.89 9.83 7.35
C THR A 26 12.42 9.26 8.70
N LEU A 27 11.32 8.51 8.71
CA LEU A 27 10.76 7.86 9.89
C LEU A 27 10.74 6.32 9.70
N PRO A 28 11.12 5.52 10.71
CA PRO A 28 11.14 4.06 10.60
C PRO A 28 9.81 3.44 10.17
N VAL A 29 8.68 3.96 10.66
CA VAL A 29 7.33 3.46 10.34
C VAL A 29 6.97 3.60 8.85
N LEU A 30 7.59 4.54 8.12
CA LEU A 30 7.39 4.70 6.67
C LEU A 30 8.07 3.60 5.85
N SER A 31 8.93 2.77 6.48
CA SER A 31 9.43 1.54 5.85
C SER A 31 8.45 0.36 5.96
N ASN A 32 7.32 0.57 6.63
CA ASN A 32 6.31 -0.45 6.87
C ASN A 32 5.09 -0.29 5.95
N ILE A 33 4.32 -1.36 5.85
CA ILE A 33 2.95 -1.36 5.31
C ILE A 33 2.00 -1.42 6.51
N LEU A 34 1.03 -0.51 6.56
CA LEU A 34 -0.11 -0.57 7.46
C LEU A 34 -1.05 -1.69 7.00
N LEU A 35 -1.40 -2.59 7.92
CA LEU A 35 -2.45 -3.59 7.79
C LEU A 35 -3.56 -3.20 8.75
N GLU A 36 -4.77 -3.02 8.23
CA GLU A 36 -5.95 -2.68 9.03
C GLU A 36 -7.13 -3.55 8.57
N ALA A 37 -7.63 -4.39 9.47
CA ALA A 37 -8.72 -5.29 9.20
C ALA A 37 -10.06 -4.67 9.61
N ASP A 38 -10.98 -4.60 8.65
CA ASP A 38 -12.32 -4.05 8.79
C ASP A 38 -13.35 -5.05 8.23
N GLU A 39 -14.36 -5.40 9.02
CA GLU A 39 -15.47 -6.35 8.76
C GLU A 39 -15.14 -7.58 7.89
N ALA A 40 -14.99 -7.41 6.57
CA ALA A 40 -14.76 -8.46 5.58
C ALA A 40 -13.55 -8.21 4.66
N ARG A 41 -12.71 -7.24 4.98
CA ARG A 41 -11.60 -6.79 4.13
C ARG A 41 -10.36 -6.48 4.96
N LEU A 42 -9.21 -6.60 4.31
CA LEU A 42 -7.94 -6.10 4.80
C LEU A 42 -7.55 -4.89 3.95
N LYS A 43 -7.35 -3.75 4.60
CA LYS A 43 -6.69 -2.58 4.04
C LYS A 43 -5.19 -2.80 4.15
N LEU A 44 -4.49 -2.63 3.04
CA LEU A 44 -3.06 -2.45 3.01
C LEU A 44 -2.78 -1.01 2.60
N ALA A 45 -1.85 -0.36 3.29
CA ALA A 45 -1.44 0.98 2.89
C ALA A 45 0.03 1.25 3.18
N ALA A 46 0.64 2.08 2.34
CA ALA A 46 1.98 2.61 2.55
C ALA A 46 2.04 4.06 2.08
N THR A 47 2.96 4.83 2.64
CA THR A 47 3.17 6.24 2.29
C THR A 47 4.60 6.67 2.56
N ASN A 48 5.06 7.66 1.79
CA ASN A 48 6.29 8.40 2.01
C ASN A 48 6.02 9.89 2.34
N LEU A 49 4.82 10.21 2.85
CA LEU A 49 4.33 11.56 3.15
C LEU A 49 4.06 12.46 1.93
N GLN A 50 4.55 12.10 0.73
CA GLN A 50 4.26 12.79 -0.53
C GLN A 50 3.18 12.07 -1.34
N MET A 51 3.24 10.74 -1.33
CA MET A 51 2.31 9.84 -1.99
C MET A 51 1.87 8.77 -0.99
N SER A 52 0.64 8.31 -1.13
CA SER A 52 0.14 7.12 -0.45
C SER A 52 -0.52 6.19 -1.45
N ILE A 53 -0.38 4.89 -1.23
CA ILE A 53 -1.08 3.86 -2.00
C ILE A 53 -1.85 3.00 -1.01
N THR A 54 -3.15 2.89 -1.20
CA THR A 54 -4.04 2.04 -0.41
C THR A 54 -4.68 1.00 -1.31
N MET A 55 -4.76 -0.24 -0.84
CA MET A 55 -5.47 -1.31 -1.52
C MET A 55 -6.29 -2.12 -0.53
N TRP A 56 -7.54 -2.39 -0.90
CA TRP A 56 -8.42 -3.30 -0.18
C TRP A 56 -8.37 -4.68 -0.82
N ILE A 57 -8.23 -5.71 0.01
CA ILE A 57 -8.35 -7.10 -0.41
C ILE A 57 -9.39 -7.83 0.45
N GLY A 58 -10.08 -8.80 -0.15
CA GLY A 58 -11.02 -9.64 0.59
C GLY A 58 -10.29 -10.50 1.62
N ALA A 59 -10.78 -10.51 2.85
CA ALA A 59 -10.23 -11.31 3.93
C ALA A 59 -11.35 -11.77 4.86
N LYS A 60 -11.23 -12.99 5.40
CA LYS A 60 -12.07 -13.39 6.53
C LYS A 60 -11.50 -12.73 7.78
N VAL A 61 -12.26 -11.86 8.43
CA VAL A 61 -11.86 -11.20 9.68
C VAL A 61 -12.57 -11.87 10.85
N ASP A 62 -11.80 -12.57 11.70
CA ASP A 62 -12.33 -13.14 12.93
C ASP A 62 -12.22 -12.13 14.09
N VAL A 63 -11.15 -11.32 14.09
CA VAL A 63 -10.94 -10.23 15.06
C VAL A 63 -10.33 -9.04 14.32
N ALA A 64 -10.98 -7.89 14.39
CA ALA A 64 -10.47 -6.64 13.81
C ALA A 64 -9.16 -6.16 14.48
N GLY A 65 -8.55 -5.14 13.89
CA GLY A 65 -7.41 -4.44 14.45
C GLY A 65 -6.39 -4.04 13.38
N SER A 66 -5.31 -3.43 13.82
CA SER A 66 -4.31 -2.81 12.95
C SER A 66 -2.89 -3.04 13.46
N ILE A 67 -1.94 -3.02 12.54
CA ILE A 67 -0.49 -3.06 12.82
C ILE A 67 0.27 -2.58 11.59
N THR A 68 1.49 -2.09 11.75
CA THR A 68 2.40 -1.88 10.61
C THR A 68 3.47 -2.98 10.57
N LEU A 69 3.79 -3.51 9.38
CA LEU A 69 4.80 -4.55 9.21
C LEU A 69 5.90 -4.09 8.23
N PRO A 70 7.19 -4.42 8.48
CA PRO A 70 8.28 -4.09 7.56
C PRO A 70 8.00 -4.56 6.13
N ALA A 71 7.96 -3.61 5.19
CA ALA A 71 7.41 -3.86 3.86
C ALA A 71 8.19 -4.92 3.09
N LYS A 72 9.53 -4.86 3.13
CA LYS A 72 10.42 -5.83 2.47
C LYS A 72 10.26 -7.22 3.07
N THR A 73 10.29 -7.34 4.40
CA THR A 73 10.11 -8.62 5.09
C THR A 73 8.75 -9.24 4.78
N LEU A 74 7.69 -8.44 4.78
CA LEU A 74 6.35 -8.92 4.43
C LEU A 74 6.28 -9.38 2.96
N ALA A 75 6.83 -8.60 2.02
CA ALA A 75 6.86 -8.95 0.61
C ALA A 75 7.65 -10.25 0.35
N ASP A 76 8.85 -10.36 0.92
CA ASP A 76 9.70 -11.54 0.79
C ASP A 76 9.02 -12.78 1.38
N LEU A 77 8.39 -12.65 2.55
CA LEU A 77 7.63 -13.75 3.14
C LEU A 77 6.50 -14.19 2.20
N VAL A 78 5.62 -13.26 1.82
CA VAL A 78 4.40 -13.56 1.05
C VAL A 78 4.73 -14.17 -0.31
N ASN A 79 5.79 -13.73 -0.98
CA ASN A 79 6.24 -14.29 -2.26
C ASN A 79 6.78 -15.73 -2.13
N ASN A 80 7.23 -16.13 -0.95
CA ASN A 80 7.73 -17.49 -0.67
C ASN A 80 6.66 -18.43 -0.09
N LEU A 81 5.46 -17.94 0.18
CA LEU A 81 4.36 -18.77 0.64
C LEU A 81 3.76 -19.60 -0.51
N SER A 82 3.20 -20.76 -0.19
CA SER A 82 2.43 -21.55 -1.15
C SER A 82 1.14 -20.82 -1.54
N PRO A 83 0.61 -21.02 -2.77
CA PRO A 83 -0.58 -20.33 -3.27
C PRO A 83 -1.87 -20.88 -2.65
N GLU A 84 -2.01 -20.72 -1.34
CA GLU A 84 -3.13 -21.21 -0.53
C GLU A 84 -3.58 -20.18 0.51
N ARG A 85 -4.37 -20.59 1.50
CA ARG A 85 -4.83 -19.73 2.59
C ARG A 85 -3.67 -19.36 3.54
N VAL A 86 -3.57 -18.06 3.84
CA VAL A 86 -2.66 -17.47 4.83
C VAL A 86 -3.48 -17.02 6.04
N ASP A 87 -3.15 -17.56 7.21
CA ASP A 87 -3.71 -17.14 8.49
C ASP A 87 -2.74 -16.18 9.19
N MET A 88 -3.25 -15.06 9.68
CA MET A 88 -2.48 -14.03 10.37
C MET A 88 -3.11 -13.71 11.73
N SER A 89 -2.30 -13.69 12.79
CA SER A 89 -2.74 -13.39 14.15
C SER A 89 -1.77 -12.42 14.82
N LEU A 90 -2.28 -11.27 15.25
CA LEU A 90 -1.52 -10.25 15.96
C LEU A 90 -1.54 -10.51 17.47
N ASP A 91 -0.35 -10.56 18.07
CA ASP A 91 -0.16 -10.37 19.51
C ASP A 91 0.13 -8.88 19.76
N THR A 92 -0.84 -8.18 20.35
CA THR A 92 -0.76 -6.74 20.64
C THR A 92 0.21 -6.43 21.78
N SER A 93 0.50 -7.37 22.68
CA SER A 93 1.43 -7.13 23.79
C SER A 93 2.89 -7.03 23.32
N THR A 94 3.22 -7.77 22.25
CA THR A 94 4.58 -7.84 21.68
C THR A 94 4.70 -7.17 20.32
N HIS A 95 3.59 -6.65 19.77
CA HIS A 95 3.48 -6.14 18.40
C HIS A 95 4.00 -7.14 17.36
N THR A 96 3.69 -8.43 17.56
CA THR A 96 4.20 -9.51 16.70
C THR A 96 3.05 -10.13 15.90
N MET A 97 3.21 -10.14 14.58
CA MET A 97 2.33 -10.84 13.67
C MET A 97 2.81 -12.28 13.45
N ALA A 98 2.02 -13.25 13.90
CA ALA A 98 2.20 -14.64 13.52
C ALA A 98 1.51 -14.89 12.16
N VAL A 99 2.26 -15.41 11.19
CA VAL A 99 1.81 -15.76 9.84
C VAL A 99 1.94 -17.27 9.66
N ARG A 100 0.87 -17.91 9.19
CA ARG A 100 0.84 -19.36 8.90
C ARG A 100 0.26 -19.63 7.52
N CYS A 101 0.91 -20.48 6.76
CA CYS A 101 0.46 -20.95 5.45
C CYS A 101 0.93 -22.40 5.30
N GLY A 102 0.00 -23.36 5.30
CA GLY A 102 0.35 -24.78 5.31
C GLY A 102 1.28 -25.16 6.47
N ALA A 103 2.48 -25.65 6.12
CA ALA A 103 3.53 -25.99 7.07
C ALA A 103 4.41 -24.81 7.51
N THR A 104 4.38 -23.70 6.76
CA THR A 104 5.19 -22.50 7.04
C THR A 104 4.60 -21.73 8.21
N LYS A 105 5.47 -21.37 9.15
CA LYS A 105 5.17 -20.48 10.28
C LYS A 105 6.24 -19.40 10.35
N SER A 106 5.84 -18.17 10.48
CA SER A 106 6.75 -17.03 10.58
C SER A 106 6.19 -16.00 11.54
N ASN A 107 7.08 -15.28 12.22
CA ASN A 107 6.72 -14.17 13.08
C ASN A 107 7.37 -12.91 12.52
N ILE A 108 6.60 -11.85 12.35
CA ILE A 108 7.09 -10.55 11.92
C ILE A 108 6.80 -9.55 13.05
N LYS A 109 7.85 -8.93 13.57
CA LYS A 109 7.69 -7.83 14.51
C LYS A 109 7.29 -6.56 13.76
N GLY A 110 6.21 -5.94 14.22
CA GLY A 110 5.68 -4.70 13.67
C GLY A 110 5.96 -3.49 14.56
N ILE A 111 5.41 -2.36 14.12
CA ILE A 111 5.27 -1.12 14.89
C ILE A 111 3.78 -0.84 15.05
N ASP A 112 3.39 -0.20 16.15
CA ASP A 112 2.01 0.18 16.41
C ASP A 112 1.42 0.95 15.20
N ALA A 113 0.15 0.68 14.91
CA ALA A 113 -0.58 1.36 13.85
C ALA A 113 -0.77 2.86 14.14
N ASP A 114 -0.82 3.25 15.41
CA ASP A 114 -0.98 4.64 15.82
C ASP A 114 0.25 5.51 15.48
N GLU A 115 1.41 4.89 15.21
CA GLU A 115 2.59 5.59 14.71
C GLU A 115 2.53 5.85 13.20
N PHE A 116 1.61 5.19 12.48
CA PHE A 116 1.47 5.37 11.04
C PHE A 116 0.77 6.72 10.75
N PRO A 117 1.32 7.56 9.85
CA PRO A 117 0.72 8.85 9.57
C PRO A 117 -0.68 8.70 8.95
N PRO A 118 -1.59 9.66 9.21
CA PRO A 118 -2.92 9.62 8.62
C PRO A 118 -2.82 9.71 7.09
N ILE A 119 -3.63 8.88 6.41
CA ILE A 119 -3.74 8.91 4.95
C ILE A 119 -4.86 9.88 4.60
N ALA A 120 -4.53 10.92 3.84
CA ALA A 120 -5.53 11.83 3.31
C ALA A 120 -6.40 11.11 2.26
N HIS A 121 -7.71 11.27 2.36
CA HIS A 121 -8.68 10.81 1.36
C HIS A 121 -9.32 12.03 0.70
N GLY A 122 -9.44 12.02 -0.63
CA GLY A 122 -10.28 12.99 -1.33
C GLY A 122 -11.75 12.66 -1.09
N GLU A 123 -12.57 13.68 -0.83
CA GLU A 123 -13.99 13.48 -0.49
C GLU A 123 -14.86 13.26 -1.73
N GLN A 124 -14.54 13.93 -2.84
CA GLN A 124 -15.34 13.88 -4.07
C GLN A 124 -14.44 13.89 -5.31
N ALA A 125 -14.83 13.10 -6.32
CA ALA A 125 -14.14 13.10 -7.59
C ALA A 125 -14.60 14.32 -8.41
N ASP A 126 -13.64 15.18 -8.80
CA ASP A 126 -13.91 16.31 -9.69
C ASP A 126 -14.14 15.83 -11.14
N VAL A 127 -13.52 14.72 -11.55
CA VAL A 127 -13.58 14.16 -12.90
C VAL A 127 -13.48 12.64 -12.89
N VAL A 128 -14.10 11.99 -13.88
CA VAL A 128 -13.98 10.56 -14.16
C VAL A 128 -13.33 10.36 -15.52
N ILE A 129 -12.21 9.62 -15.56
CA ILE A 129 -11.49 9.25 -16.77
C ILE A 129 -11.21 7.74 -16.76
N GLU A 130 -11.20 7.12 -17.94
CA GLU A 130 -10.79 5.72 -18.06
C GLU A 130 -9.32 5.56 -17.65
N GLY A 131 -9.01 4.61 -16.77
CA GLY A 131 -7.66 4.42 -16.26
C GLY A 131 -6.62 4.09 -17.34
N SER A 132 -7.04 3.44 -18.43
CA SER A 132 -6.19 3.18 -19.61
C SER A 132 -5.80 4.50 -20.31
N VAL A 133 -6.77 5.40 -20.51
CA VAL A 133 -6.56 6.72 -21.13
C VAL A 133 -5.64 7.57 -20.26
N LEU A 134 -5.89 7.65 -18.95
CA LEU A 134 -5.00 8.37 -18.03
C LEU A 134 -3.57 7.81 -18.06
N ARG A 135 -3.43 6.48 -18.04
CA ARG A 135 -2.13 5.82 -18.17
C ARG A 135 -1.42 6.19 -19.46
N ASP A 136 -2.14 6.19 -20.58
CA ASP A 136 -1.55 6.48 -21.89
C ASP A 136 -1.15 7.97 -22.01
N MET A 137 -1.96 8.89 -21.46
CA MET A 137 -1.59 10.31 -21.34
C MET A 137 -0.29 10.48 -20.56
N ILE A 138 -0.16 9.86 -19.39
CA ILE A 138 1.07 9.90 -18.56
C ILE A 138 2.27 9.35 -19.33
N LEU A 139 2.11 8.21 -20.00
CA LEU A 139 3.23 7.58 -20.74
C LEU A 139 3.68 8.43 -21.94
N GLN A 140 2.80 9.24 -22.52
CA GLN A 140 3.10 10.12 -23.65
C GLN A 140 3.73 11.46 -23.25
N THR A 141 3.69 11.84 -21.96
CA THR A 141 4.11 13.18 -21.50
C THR A 141 5.18 13.16 -20.41
N ALA A 142 5.15 12.17 -19.51
CA ALA A 142 6.03 12.12 -18.33
C ALA A 142 7.52 12.05 -18.68
N PHE A 143 7.90 11.53 -19.85
CA PHE A 143 9.30 11.49 -20.27
C PHE A 143 9.89 12.89 -20.54
N ALA A 144 9.04 13.89 -20.80
CA ALA A 144 9.45 15.27 -21.06
C ALA A 144 9.68 16.08 -19.77
N ALA A 145 9.26 15.57 -18.61
CA ALA A 145 9.50 16.22 -17.32
C ALA A 145 10.99 16.21 -16.96
N ALA A 146 11.45 17.28 -16.31
CA ALA A 146 12.81 17.41 -15.83
C ALA A 146 13.08 16.37 -14.73
N LYS A 147 14.23 15.70 -14.83
CA LYS A 147 14.71 14.77 -13.79
C LYS A 147 15.51 15.46 -12.69
N GLU A 148 16.06 16.63 -13.00
CA GLU A 148 16.84 17.44 -12.08
C GLU A 148 15.97 18.55 -11.49
N ASP A 149 16.13 18.78 -10.19
CA ASP A 149 15.29 19.71 -9.43
C ASP A 149 15.79 21.17 -9.46
N ASN A 150 16.60 21.53 -10.47
CA ASN A 150 17.10 22.90 -10.65
C ASN A 150 15.95 23.90 -10.89
N ARG A 151 14.83 23.40 -11.44
CA ARG A 151 13.57 24.12 -11.62
C ARG A 151 12.42 23.19 -11.23
N PRO A 152 11.99 23.16 -9.95
CA PRO A 152 11.01 22.20 -9.45
C PRO A 152 9.68 22.20 -10.22
N ILE A 153 9.26 23.33 -10.76
CA ILE A 153 8.05 23.43 -11.58
C ILE A 153 8.10 22.56 -12.86
N LEU A 154 9.30 22.18 -13.32
CA LEU A 154 9.48 21.35 -14.52
C LEU A 154 9.56 19.85 -14.20
N THR A 155 9.57 19.45 -12.92
CA THR A 155 9.65 18.03 -12.54
C THR A 155 8.30 17.33 -12.55
N GLY A 156 7.21 18.10 -12.63
CA GLY A 156 5.85 17.60 -12.84
C GLY A 156 5.40 17.65 -14.29
N VAL A 157 4.23 17.07 -14.56
CA VAL A 157 3.54 17.17 -15.85
C VAL A 157 2.35 18.11 -15.68
N TYR A 158 2.31 19.19 -16.45
CA TYR A 158 1.22 20.16 -16.39
C TYR A 158 -0.09 19.48 -16.79
N THR A 159 -1.11 19.54 -15.94
CA THR A 159 -2.42 18.95 -16.20
C THR A 159 -3.49 20.03 -16.06
N GLU A 160 -4.30 20.20 -17.09
CA GLU A 160 -5.37 21.19 -17.15
C GLU A 160 -6.71 20.52 -17.42
N LEU A 161 -7.73 20.96 -16.68
CA LEU A 161 -9.12 20.56 -16.85
C LEU A 161 -9.92 21.78 -17.34
N ASP A 162 -10.47 21.69 -18.55
CA ASP A 162 -11.36 22.69 -19.14
C ASP A 162 -12.68 22.02 -19.56
N GLY A 163 -13.70 22.14 -18.71
CA GLY A 163 -14.98 21.45 -18.87
C GLY A 163 -14.79 19.92 -18.88
N GLU A 164 -15.10 19.30 -20.03
CA GLU A 164 -14.95 17.84 -20.24
C GLU A 164 -13.58 17.46 -20.83
N ARG A 165 -12.69 18.43 -21.09
CA ARG A 165 -11.38 18.19 -21.69
C ARG A 165 -10.29 18.17 -20.63
N ILE A 166 -9.52 17.09 -20.60
CA ILE A 166 -8.26 17.01 -19.84
C ILE A 166 -7.09 17.10 -20.83
N THR A 167 -6.13 17.97 -20.55
CA THR A 167 -4.87 18.07 -21.29
C THR A 167 -3.70 17.82 -20.34
N MET A 168 -2.72 17.05 -20.78
CA MET A 168 -1.50 16.70 -20.05
C MET A 168 -0.28 16.89 -20.97
#